data_AF-A0A931TG68-F1
#
_entry.id   AF-A0A931TG68-F1
#
_cell.length_a   1.000
_cell.length_b   1.000
_cell.length_c   1.000
_cell.angle_alpha   90.00
_cell.angle_beta   90.00
_cell.angle_gamma   90.00
#
_symmetry.space_group_name_H-M   'P 1'
#
loop_
_entity.id
_entity.type
_entity.pdbx_description
1 polymer ?
#
loop_
_entity_poly.entity_id
_entity_poly.type
_entity_poly.pdbx_seq_one_letter_code
_entity_poly.pdbx_strand_id
1 'polypeptide(L)'
;MDVRDGLQMECIHCAQCIDACETVMTKLGRPRGLIRHSSRAELQGEPRRWLRPRLVFYPVLLVLVLGALTVALARRAPADVTVLRGSGSPFVVLPSGEVSNQVRIKIANRSREHRRYLIDLAGADSIRLIAPENPLGVAAGKTATATVFVAAPRAAFAGGQRDIGVRVSDGAGFSSLSTFRLLGPSDGGRS
;
A
#
# COMPACT_ATOMS: atom_id res chain seq x y z
N MET A 1 -47.58 -15.73 -19.24
CA MET A 1 -47.24 -14.45 -19.85
C MET A 1 -48.01 -14.31 -21.14
N ASP A 2 -48.99 -13.43 -21.16
CA ASP A 2 -49.64 -12.99 -22.40
C ASP A 2 -49.14 -11.57 -22.70
N VAL A 3 -48.58 -11.39 -23.89
CA VAL A 3 -48.06 -10.10 -24.38
C VAL A 3 -49.17 -9.06 -24.60
N ARG A 4 -50.44 -9.51 -24.69
CA ARG A 4 -51.60 -8.63 -24.89
C ARG A 4 -51.96 -7.81 -23.65
N ASP A 5 -51.56 -8.27 -22.47
CA ASP A 5 -51.83 -7.61 -21.19
C ASP A 5 -50.90 -6.40 -20.92
N GLY A 6 -49.97 -6.10 -21.84
CA GLY A 6 -49.09 -4.93 -21.77
C GLY A 6 -47.80 -5.17 -20.99
N LEU A 7 -47.38 -4.21 -20.16
CA LEU A 7 -46.09 -4.24 -19.47
C LEU A 7 -46.13 -5.26 -18.32
N GLN A 8 -45.47 -6.42 -18.49
CA GLN A 8 -45.42 -7.48 -17.48
C GLN A 8 -44.09 -7.44 -16.69
N MET A 9 -44.17 -7.25 -15.37
CA MET A 9 -43.01 -7.12 -14.46
C MET A 9 -42.45 -8.48 -14.02
N GLU A 10 -43.22 -9.56 -14.21
CA GLU A 10 -42.81 -10.94 -14.01
C GLU A 10 -41.82 -11.43 -15.09
N CYS A 11 -41.56 -10.62 -16.12
CA CYS A 11 -40.66 -10.97 -17.21
C CYS A 11 -39.20 -10.93 -16.76
N ILE A 12 -38.49 -12.06 -16.96
CA ILE A 12 -37.03 -12.14 -16.73
C ILE A 12 -36.20 -11.43 -17.81
N HIS A 13 -36.85 -10.86 -18.82
CA HIS A 13 -36.19 -10.13 -19.91
C HIS A 13 -35.14 -10.96 -20.68
N CYS A 14 -35.45 -12.22 -21.00
CA CYS A 14 -34.58 -13.10 -21.80
C CYS A 14 -34.63 -12.88 -23.32
N ALA A 15 -35.46 -11.94 -23.81
CA ALA A 15 -35.66 -11.58 -25.22
C ALA A 15 -36.23 -12.66 -26.18
N GLN A 16 -36.40 -13.93 -25.76
CA GLN A 16 -36.88 -15.00 -26.65
C GLN A 16 -38.22 -14.70 -27.35
N CYS A 17 -39.17 -14.07 -26.64
CA CYS A 17 -40.46 -13.69 -27.22
C CYS A 17 -40.34 -12.57 -28.26
N ILE A 18 -39.38 -11.65 -28.08
CA ILE A 18 -39.10 -10.57 -29.04
C ILE A 18 -38.55 -11.19 -30.33
N ASP A 19 -37.54 -12.06 -30.21
CA ASP A 19 -36.89 -12.71 -31.35
C ASP A 19 -37.87 -13.56 -32.19
N ALA A 20 -38.72 -14.34 -31.50
CA ALA A 20 -39.75 -15.15 -32.15
C ALA A 20 -40.78 -14.28 -32.91
N CYS A 21 -41.21 -13.18 -32.31
CA CYS A 21 -42.14 -12.25 -32.93
C CYS A 21 -41.51 -11.54 -34.14
N GLU A 22 -40.28 -11.04 -34.02
CA GLU A 22 -39.58 -10.37 -35.12
C GLU A 22 -39.35 -11.29 -36.32
N THR A 23 -39.11 -12.58 -36.08
CA THR A 23 -38.98 -13.59 -37.14
C THR A 23 -40.26 -13.69 -37.97
N VAL A 24 -41.42 -13.73 -37.32
CA VAL A 24 -42.74 -13.76 -37.99
C VAL A 24 -43.03 -12.44 -38.70
N MET A 25 -42.80 -11.30 -38.04
CA MET A 25 -43.00 -9.97 -38.61
C MET A 25 -42.16 -9.77 -39.88
N THR A 26 -40.91 -10.23 -39.86
CA THR A 26 -40.02 -10.19 -41.03
C THR A 26 -40.56 -11.04 -42.18
N LYS A 27 -41.02 -12.28 -41.90
CA LYS A 27 -41.63 -13.16 -42.92
C LYS A 27 -42.91 -12.58 -43.54
N LEU A 28 -43.67 -11.82 -42.77
CA LEU A 28 -44.92 -11.17 -43.20
C LEU A 28 -44.69 -9.79 -43.82
N GLY A 29 -43.45 -9.30 -43.91
CA GLY A 29 -43.14 -7.96 -44.41
C GLY A 29 -43.70 -6.82 -43.55
N ARG A 30 -43.89 -7.06 -42.24
CA ARG A 30 -44.41 -6.08 -41.28
C ARG A 30 -43.26 -5.43 -40.49
N PRO A 31 -43.43 -4.19 -39.99
CA PRO A 31 -42.41 -3.50 -39.20
C PRO A 31 -42.09 -4.23 -37.89
N ARG A 32 -40.82 -4.30 -37.52
CA ARG A 32 -40.34 -4.90 -36.27
C ARG A 32 -40.66 -4.05 -35.03
N GLY A 33 -40.38 -4.57 -33.83
CA GLY A 33 -40.54 -3.84 -32.58
C GLY A 33 -41.96 -3.83 -31.99
N LEU A 34 -42.82 -4.78 -32.40
CA LEU A 34 -44.14 -5.01 -31.80
C LEU A 34 -44.02 -5.35 -30.31
N ILE A 35 -43.01 -6.16 -29.96
CA ILE A 35 -42.59 -6.46 -28.60
C ILE A 35 -41.18 -5.90 -28.44
N ARG A 36 -40.93 -5.12 -27.38
CA ARG A 36 -39.61 -4.53 -27.10
C ARG A 36 -39.45 -4.23 -25.61
N HIS A 37 -38.20 -4.16 -25.14
CA HIS A 37 -37.92 -3.58 -23.84
C HIS A 37 -38.19 -2.07 -23.89
N SER A 38 -39.15 -1.63 -23.08
CA SER A 38 -39.55 -0.24 -22.97
C SER A 38 -39.89 0.05 -21.51
N SER A 39 -39.79 1.31 -21.11
CA SER A 39 -40.29 1.75 -19.81
C SER A 39 -41.72 2.25 -19.93
N ARG A 40 -42.48 2.26 -18.82
CA ARG A 40 -43.84 2.83 -18.78
C ARG A 40 -43.86 4.30 -19.21
N ALA A 41 -42.85 5.06 -18.77
CA ALA A 41 -42.61 6.46 -19.16
C ALA A 41 -42.47 6.60 -20.69
N GLU A 42 -41.68 5.74 -21.32
CA GLU A 42 -41.45 5.75 -22.76
C GLU A 42 -42.71 5.35 -23.56
N LEU A 43 -43.51 4.41 -23.05
CA LEU A 43 -44.81 4.05 -23.64
C LEU A 43 -45.86 5.16 -23.48
N GLN A 44 -45.74 6.00 -22.45
CA GLN A 44 -46.59 7.17 -22.19
C GLN A 44 -46.11 8.43 -22.94
N GLY A 45 -45.05 8.33 -23.75
CA GLY A 45 -44.52 9.44 -24.55
C GLY A 45 -43.63 10.41 -23.76
N GLU A 46 -43.21 10.08 -22.54
CA GLU A 46 -42.29 10.92 -21.79
C GLU A 46 -40.90 10.97 -22.48
N PRO A 47 -40.27 12.15 -22.54
CA PRO A 47 -38.96 12.30 -23.18
C PRO A 47 -37.91 11.45 -22.46
N ARG A 48 -37.24 10.58 -23.21
CA ARG A 48 -36.17 9.73 -22.70
C ARG A 48 -35.02 10.62 -22.20
N ARG A 49 -34.78 10.62 -20.89
CA ARG A 49 -33.66 11.37 -20.29
C ARG A 49 -32.37 10.54 -20.36
N TRP A 50 -31.65 10.65 -21.47
CA TRP A 50 -30.44 9.88 -21.76
C TRP A 50 -29.28 10.19 -20.81
N LEU A 51 -29.04 11.46 -20.50
CA LEU A 51 -28.08 11.87 -19.47
C LEU A 51 -28.76 11.94 -18.11
N ARG A 52 -28.72 10.82 -17.37
CA ARG A 52 -28.97 10.84 -15.92
C ARG A 52 -27.66 11.21 -15.23
N PRO A 53 -27.62 12.17 -14.29
CA PRO A 53 -26.40 12.53 -13.56
C PRO A 53 -25.69 11.32 -12.94
N ARG A 54 -26.48 10.34 -12.47
CA ARG A 54 -25.97 9.07 -11.92
C ARG A 54 -25.18 8.23 -12.94
N LEU A 55 -25.51 8.31 -14.24
CA LEU A 55 -24.82 7.58 -15.31
C LEU A 55 -23.39 8.08 -15.51
N VAL A 56 -23.13 9.36 -15.22
CA VAL A 56 -21.79 9.97 -15.31
C VAL A 56 -21.06 9.86 -13.97
N PHE A 57 -21.78 9.98 -12.86
CA PHE A 57 -21.18 9.99 -11.52
C PHE A 57 -20.44 8.69 -11.19
N TYR A 58 -21.07 7.53 -11.40
CA TYR A 58 -20.45 6.24 -11.07
C TYR A 58 -19.17 5.94 -11.86
N PRO A 59 -19.11 6.09 -13.20
CA PRO A 59 -17.86 5.85 -13.92
C PRO A 59 -16.77 6.87 -13.58
N VAL A 60 -17.11 8.13 -13.35
CA VAL A 60 -16.14 9.15 -12.89
C VAL A 60 -15.56 8.76 -11.53
N LEU A 61 -16.42 8.37 -10.57
CA LEU A 61 -15.97 7.90 -9.27
C LEU A 61 -15.10 6.65 -9.37
N LEU A 62 -15.48 5.70 -10.22
CA LEU A 62 -14.69 4.49 -10.47
C LEU A 62 -13.30 4.83 -11.02
N VAL A 63 -13.22 5.72 -12.02
CA VAL A 63 -11.95 6.19 -12.58
C VAL A 63 -11.11 6.90 -11.53
N LEU A 64 -11.71 7.71 -10.65
CA LEU A 64 -11.01 8.35 -9.55
C LEU A 64 -10.41 7.32 -8.58
N VAL A 65 -11.18 6.31 -8.17
CA VAL A 65 -10.69 5.26 -7.26
C VAL A 65 -9.58 4.44 -7.92
N LEU A 66 -9.75 4.05 -9.18
CA LEU A 66 -8.72 3.32 -9.94
C LEU A 66 -7.47 4.17 -10.13
N GLY A 67 -7.61 5.47 -10.41
CA GLY A 67 -6.51 6.42 -10.52
C GLY A 67 -5.77 6.62 -9.19
N ALA A 68 -6.49 6.73 -8.08
CA ALA A 68 -5.88 6.79 -6.75
C ALA A 68 -5.09 5.49 -6.44
N LEU A 69 -5.67 4.34 -6.78
CA LEU A 69 -5.03 3.04 -6.62
C LEU A 69 -3.74 2.93 -7.45
N THR A 70 -3.76 3.28 -8.73
CA THR A 70 -2.55 3.22 -9.59
C THR A 70 -1.45 4.14 -9.08
N VAL A 71 -1.79 5.36 -8.65
CA VAL A 71 -0.82 6.28 -8.03
C VAL A 71 -0.26 5.70 -6.72
N ALA A 72 -1.10 5.11 -5.88
CA ALA A 72 -0.66 4.48 -4.63
C ALA A 72 0.29 3.30 -4.89
N LEU A 73 0.00 2.46 -5.89
CA LEU A 73 0.87 1.36 -6.32
C LEU A 73 2.19 1.86 -6.91
N ALA A 74 2.15 2.90 -7.75
CA ALA A 74 3.34 3.46 -8.37
C ALA A 74 4.28 4.14 -7.35
N ARG A 75 3.73 4.73 -6.28
CA ARG A 75 4.49 5.35 -5.18
C ARG A 75 4.92 4.36 -4.10
N ARG A 76 4.60 3.07 -4.24
CA ARG A 76 4.96 2.06 -3.24
C ARG A 76 6.47 1.93 -3.13
N ALA A 77 7.00 2.15 -1.93
CA ALA A 77 8.43 2.04 -1.66
C ALA A 77 8.98 0.63 -2.01
N PRO A 78 10.17 0.54 -2.62
CA PRO A 78 10.78 -0.73 -3.04
C PRO A 78 11.26 -1.59 -1.85
N ALA A 79 11.43 -0.98 -0.68
CA ALA A 79 11.79 -1.69 0.54
C ALA A 79 11.03 -1.11 1.74
N ASP A 80 10.83 -1.95 2.75
CA ASP A 80 10.31 -1.56 4.05
C ASP A 80 11.40 -1.80 5.10
N VAL A 81 11.71 -0.78 5.89
CA VAL A 81 12.78 -0.82 6.88
C VAL A 81 12.16 -0.56 8.23
N THR A 82 12.30 -1.54 9.13
CA THR A 82 11.83 -1.43 10.50
C THR A 82 13.03 -1.54 11.43
N VAL A 83 13.22 -0.54 12.28
CA VAL A 83 14.24 -0.55 13.33
C VAL A 83 13.60 -1.04 14.61
N LEU A 84 14.13 -2.14 15.15
CA LEU A 84 13.69 -2.76 16.39
C LEU A 84 14.80 -2.69 17.43
N ARG A 85 14.44 -2.68 18.70
CA ARG A 85 15.40 -2.84 19.78
C ARG A 85 15.97 -4.27 19.77
N GLY A 86 17.24 -4.41 20.14
CA GLY A 86 17.87 -5.69 20.38
C GLY A 86 17.18 -6.50 21.49
N SER A 87 17.40 -7.80 21.48
CA SER A 87 16.92 -8.71 22.51
C SER A 87 17.89 -8.73 23.70
N GLY A 88 17.39 -8.59 24.92
CA GLY A 88 18.20 -8.63 26.14
C GLY A 88 18.37 -7.24 26.76
N SER A 89 19.58 -6.94 27.25
CA SER A 89 19.86 -5.68 27.93
C SER A 89 19.66 -4.48 26.98
N PRO A 90 19.02 -3.39 27.44
CA PRO A 90 18.82 -2.19 26.62
C PRO A 90 20.14 -1.55 26.17
N PHE A 91 21.19 -1.68 26.98
CA PHE A 91 22.55 -1.26 26.66
C PHE A 91 23.57 -2.11 27.44
N VAL A 92 24.82 -2.11 26.99
CA VAL A 92 25.96 -2.73 27.67
C VAL A 92 27.11 -1.72 27.69
N VAL A 93 27.76 -1.57 28.85
CA VAL A 93 28.98 -0.76 28.94
C VAL A 93 30.17 -1.64 28.59
N LEU A 94 30.91 -1.26 27.56
CA LEU A 94 32.12 -1.95 27.12
C LEU A 94 33.28 -1.67 28.10
N PRO A 95 34.31 -2.52 28.12
CA PRO A 95 35.54 -2.27 28.90
C PRO A 95 36.23 -0.95 28.54
N SER A 96 36.02 -0.45 27.32
CA SER A 96 36.49 0.87 26.85
C SER A 96 35.76 2.06 27.48
N GLY A 97 34.68 1.83 28.23
CA GLY A 97 33.80 2.87 28.79
C GLY A 97 32.72 3.38 27.82
N GLU A 98 32.67 2.84 26.59
CA GLU A 98 31.60 3.12 25.62
C GLU A 98 30.32 2.36 25.96
N VAL A 99 29.18 2.92 25.58
CA VAL A 99 27.86 2.31 25.76
C VAL A 99 27.42 1.74 24.42
N SER A 100 27.25 0.42 24.34
CA SER A 100 26.77 -0.30 23.16
C SER A 100 25.29 -0.65 23.30
N ASN A 101 24.50 -0.28 22.29
CA ASN A 101 23.11 -0.67 22.15
C ASN A 101 23.01 -1.69 21.01
N GLN A 102 22.33 -2.81 21.28
CA GLN A 102 21.95 -3.72 20.21
C GLN A 102 20.67 -3.23 19.52
N VAL A 103 20.71 -3.16 18.20
CA VAL A 103 19.61 -2.74 17.34
C VAL A 103 19.39 -3.80 16.26
N ARG A 104 18.14 -4.17 16.01
CA ARG A 104 17.78 -5.11 14.95
C ARG A 104 17.11 -4.36 13.83
N ILE A 105 17.68 -4.40 12.65
CA ILE A 105 17.16 -3.71 11.47
C ILE A 105 16.55 -4.77 10.56
N LYS A 106 15.24 -4.78 10.48
CA LYS A 106 14.47 -5.68 9.61
C LYS A 106 14.22 -4.98 8.29
N ILE A 107 14.69 -5.57 7.20
CA ILE A 107 14.57 -5.03 5.85
C ILE A 107 13.77 -6.02 5.02
N ALA A 108 12.58 -5.61 4.59
CA ALA A 108 11.75 -6.36 3.65
C ALA A 108 11.93 -5.81 2.23
N ASN A 109 12.58 -6.58 1.37
CA ASN A 109 12.75 -6.23 -0.04
C ASN A 109 11.44 -6.51 -0.79
N ARG A 110 10.73 -5.45 -1.19
CA ARG A 110 9.49 -5.54 -1.98
C ARG A 110 9.74 -5.44 -3.48
N SER A 111 11.00 -5.25 -3.89
CA SER A 111 11.38 -5.26 -5.31
C SER A 111 11.40 -6.68 -5.87
N ARG A 112 11.44 -6.78 -7.20
CA ARG A 112 11.50 -8.05 -7.94
C ARG A 112 12.92 -8.59 -8.10
N GLU A 113 13.92 -7.88 -7.59
CA GLU A 113 15.33 -8.19 -7.75
C GLU A 113 16.03 -8.33 -6.41
N HIS A 114 17.16 -9.05 -6.39
CA HIS A 114 18.03 -9.08 -5.23
C HIS A 114 18.71 -7.71 -5.07
N ARG A 115 18.57 -7.08 -3.91
CA ARG A 115 19.17 -5.78 -3.59
C ARG A 115 20.07 -5.87 -2.37
N ARG A 116 21.09 -5.03 -2.33
CA ARG A 116 21.98 -4.88 -1.17
C ARG A 116 21.66 -3.56 -0.49
N TYR A 117 21.38 -3.60 0.81
CA TYR A 117 21.03 -2.42 1.59
C TYR A 117 22.19 -2.06 2.51
N LEU A 118 22.70 -0.85 2.35
CA LEU A 118 23.74 -0.26 3.17
C LEU A 118 23.10 0.43 4.37
N ILE A 119 23.55 0.06 5.56
CA ILE A 119 23.09 0.60 6.84
C ILE A 119 24.14 1.60 7.32
N ASP A 120 23.70 2.81 7.64
CA ASP A 120 24.54 3.92 8.10
C ASP A 120 23.83 4.71 9.21
N LEU A 121 24.59 5.50 9.95
CA LEU A 121 24.07 6.39 11.00
C LEU A 121 24.12 7.85 10.52
N ALA A 122 22.99 8.54 10.61
CA ALA A 122 22.89 9.97 10.33
C ALA A 122 23.04 10.79 11.62
N GLY A 123 23.97 11.76 11.60
CA GLY A 123 24.15 12.76 12.67
C GLY A 123 25.00 12.28 13.86
N ALA A 124 26.09 11.57 13.59
CA ALA A 124 26.75 10.75 14.60
C ALA A 124 28.30 10.79 14.53
N ASP A 125 28.91 11.97 14.67
CA ASP A 125 30.37 12.15 14.58
C ASP A 125 31.17 11.39 15.66
N SER A 126 30.52 10.97 16.74
CA SER A 126 31.13 10.22 17.86
C SER A 126 30.55 8.83 18.08
N ILE A 127 29.67 8.33 17.20
CA ILE A 127 28.99 7.05 17.36
C ILE A 127 29.51 6.07 16.31
N ARG A 128 29.88 4.87 16.75
CA ARG A 128 30.37 3.80 15.89
C ARG A 128 29.27 2.79 15.62
N LEU A 129 29.02 2.52 14.35
CA LEU A 129 28.16 1.44 13.90
C LEU A 129 29.01 0.18 13.69
N ILE A 130 28.65 -0.91 14.36
CA ILE A 130 29.28 -2.22 14.21
C ILE A 130 28.24 -3.18 13.64
N ALA A 131 28.30 -3.38 12.33
CA ALA A 131 27.43 -4.29 11.60
C ALA A 131 28.25 -5.51 11.11
N PRO A 132 27.93 -6.74 11.53
CA PRO A 132 28.65 -7.95 11.08
C PRO A 132 28.55 -8.16 9.57
N GLU A 133 27.41 -7.77 8.98
CA GLU A 133 27.14 -7.87 7.54
C GLU A 133 26.57 -6.53 7.05
N ASN A 134 27.38 -5.77 6.31
CA ASN A 134 27.00 -4.51 5.69
C ASN A 134 27.82 -4.32 4.40
N PRO A 135 27.20 -4.21 3.21
CA PRO A 135 25.76 -4.13 2.95
C PRO A 135 25.03 -5.48 3.05
N LEU A 136 23.80 -5.46 3.57
CA LEU A 136 22.96 -6.66 3.74
C LEU A 136 22.29 -7.05 2.42
N GLY A 137 22.55 -8.26 1.93
CA GLY A 137 21.88 -8.82 0.75
C GLY A 137 20.48 -9.35 1.07
N VAL A 138 19.46 -8.85 0.37
CA VAL A 138 18.07 -9.32 0.54
C VAL A 138 17.49 -9.72 -0.81
N ALA A 139 17.15 -11.00 -0.94
CA ALA A 139 16.51 -11.54 -2.14
C ALA A 139 15.13 -10.89 -2.41
N ALA A 140 14.71 -10.94 -3.67
CA ALA A 140 13.43 -10.41 -4.12
C ALA A 140 12.25 -10.98 -3.29
N GLY A 141 11.39 -10.09 -2.79
CA GLY A 141 10.22 -10.48 -1.98
C GLY A 141 10.55 -11.11 -0.62
N LYS A 142 11.82 -11.16 -0.20
CA LYS A 142 12.24 -11.72 1.09
C LYS A 142 12.50 -10.63 2.12
N THR A 143 12.54 -11.05 3.38
CA THR A 143 12.89 -10.19 4.51
C THR A 143 14.12 -10.74 5.19
N ALA A 144 15.09 -9.87 5.45
CA ALA A 144 16.27 -10.18 6.24
C ALA A 144 16.30 -9.30 7.49
N THR A 145 16.96 -9.78 8.55
CA THR A 145 17.17 -8.99 9.77
C THR A 145 18.64 -8.93 10.07
N ALA A 146 19.22 -7.73 10.05
CA ALA A 146 20.59 -7.49 10.49
C ALA A 146 20.57 -7.10 11.98
N THR A 147 21.42 -7.73 12.77
CA THR A 147 21.69 -7.29 14.14
C THR A 147 22.92 -6.40 14.10
N VAL A 148 22.76 -5.16 14.53
CA VAL A 148 23.79 -4.12 14.48
C VAL A 148 24.00 -3.56 15.88
N PHE A 149 25.24 -3.26 16.23
CA PHE A 149 25.59 -2.66 17.51
C PHE A 149 25.97 -1.21 17.29
N VAL A 150 25.40 -0.34 18.11
CA VAL A 150 25.67 1.10 18.07
C VAL A 150 26.42 1.46 19.35
N ALA A 151 27.71 1.72 19.23
CA ALA A 151 28.58 2.11 20.32
C ALA A 151 28.74 3.64 20.34
N ALA A 152 28.49 4.25 21.49
CA ALA A 152 28.66 5.69 21.69
C ALA A 152 29.39 5.95 23.01
N PRO A 153 30.22 7.01 23.11
CA PRO A 153 30.84 7.39 24.37
C PRO A 153 29.76 7.83 25.37
N ARG A 154 29.99 7.57 26.66
CA ARG A 154 29.02 7.93 27.72
C ARG A 154 28.61 9.41 27.71
N ALA A 155 29.54 10.30 27.33
CA ALA A 155 29.30 11.74 27.21
C ALA A 155 28.26 12.12 26.13
N ALA A 156 27.96 11.22 25.17
CA ALA A 156 26.96 11.47 24.13
C ALA A 156 25.51 11.31 24.63
N PHE A 157 25.30 10.73 25.82
CA PHE A 157 23.98 10.50 26.39
C PHE A 157 23.60 11.64 27.33
N ALA A 158 22.54 12.37 27.00
CA ALA A 158 21.96 13.38 27.88
C ALA A 158 20.79 12.75 28.63
N GLY A 159 20.86 12.67 29.97
CA GLY A 159 19.80 12.06 30.78
C GLY A 159 19.58 10.56 30.50
N GLY A 160 20.62 9.83 30.08
CA GLY A 160 20.54 8.40 29.78
C GLY A 160 19.87 8.06 28.44
N GLN A 161 19.63 9.05 27.56
CA GLN A 161 19.02 8.84 26.24
C GLN A 161 19.78 9.60 25.15
N ARG A 162 19.75 9.05 23.93
CA ARG A 162 20.27 9.72 22.73
C ARG A 162 19.49 9.27 21.51
N ASP A 163 18.90 10.21 20.79
CA ASP A 163 18.24 9.92 19.51
C ASP A 163 19.26 9.89 18.37
N ILE A 164 19.16 8.88 17.52
CA ILE A 164 20.00 8.70 16.33
C ILE A 164 19.12 8.46 15.10
N GLY A 165 19.60 8.90 13.93
CA GLY A 165 18.99 8.51 12.66
C GLY A 165 19.67 7.25 12.12
N VAL A 166 18.92 6.17 11.91
CA VAL A 166 19.39 5.01 11.15
C VAL A 166 18.99 5.22 9.70
N ARG A 167 19.99 5.34 8.82
CA ARG A 167 19.80 5.48 7.38
C ARG A 167 20.04 4.13 6.73
N VAL A 168 19.06 3.65 5.97
CA VAL A 168 19.21 2.46 5.13
C VAL A 168 19.04 2.88 3.68
N SER A 169 20.04 2.58 2.85
CA SER A 169 20.06 2.96 1.43
C SER A 169 20.39 1.78 0.53
N ASP A 170 19.87 1.77 -0.70
CA ASP A 170 20.15 0.68 -1.67
C ASP A 170 21.13 1.08 -2.79
N GLY A 171 21.69 2.29 -2.73
CA GLY A 171 22.59 2.84 -3.75
C GLY A 171 21.94 3.15 -5.11
N ALA A 172 20.67 2.78 -5.30
CA ALA A 172 19.90 2.93 -6.55
C ALA A 172 18.74 3.94 -6.42
N GLY A 173 18.72 4.73 -5.34
CA GLY A 173 17.78 5.82 -5.11
C GLY A 173 16.79 5.61 -3.96
N PHE A 174 16.77 4.44 -3.31
CA PHE A 174 16.01 4.25 -2.08
C PHE A 174 16.85 4.68 -0.87
N SER A 175 16.28 5.56 -0.04
CA SER A 175 16.80 5.87 1.29
C SER A 175 15.66 5.95 2.28
N SER A 176 15.76 5.20 3.38
CA SER A 176 14.87 5.34 4.54
C SER A 176 15.66 5.87 5.71
N LEU A 177 15.14 6.91 6.37
CA LEU A 177 15.67 7.43 7.62
C LEU A 177 14.68 7.09 8.73
N SER A 178 15.11 6.29 9.68
CA SER A 178 14.32 5.94 10.86
C SER A 178 15.00 6.48 12.11
N THR A 179 14.28 7.26 12.90
CA THR A 179 14.78 7.74 14.20
C THR A 179 14.69 6.62 15.22
N PHE A 180 15.78 6.35 15.93
CA PHE A 180 15.84 5.37 16.99
C PHE A 180 16.45 5.98 18.25
N ARG A 181 15.87 5.66 19.41
CA ARG A 181 16.35 6.14 20.70
C ARG A 181 17.26 5.12 21.37
N LEU A 182 18.54 5.47 21.46
CA LEU A 182 19.51 4.74 22.27
C LEU A 182 19.26 5.00 23.75
N LEU A 183 19.47 3.96 24.54
CA LEU A 183 19.45 4.03 25.99
C LEU A 183 20.88 3.95 26.51
N GLY A 184 21.16 4.69 27.56
CA GLY A 184 22.44 4.66 28.24
C GLY A 184 22.23 4.74 29.75
N PRO A 185 23.32 4.68 30.51
CA PRO A 185 23.25 4.90 31.95
C PRO A 185 22.68 6.31 32.19
N SER A 186 21.55 6.39 32.88
CA SER A 186 21.17 7.65 33.50
C SER A 186 22.18 7.89 34.62
N ASP A 187 22.72 9.11 34.71
CA ASP A 187 23.33 9.55 35.95
C ASP A 187 22.19 9.67 36.97
N GLY A 188 21.85 8.53 37.58
CA GLY A 188 20.86 8.43 38.63
C GLY A 188 21.22 9.43 39.71
N GLY A 189 20.31 10.37 39.95
CA GLY A 189 20.45 11.39 40.96
C GLY A 189 20.87 10.76 42.29
N ARG A 190 22.01 11.21 42.78
CA ARG A 190 22.16 11.39 44.22
C ARG A 190 21.15 12.45 44.62
N SER A 191 20.09 12.02 45.29
CA SER A 191 19.37 12.80 46.29
C SER A 191 19.03 11.86 47.42
#